data_AF-A0A9N9JNG2-F1
#
_entry.id   AF-A0A9N9JNG2-F1
#
_cell.length_a   1.000
_cell.length_b   1.000
_cell.length_c   1.000
_cell.angle_alpha   90.00
_cell.angle_beta   90.00
_cell.angle_gamma   90.00
#
_symmetry.space_group_name_H-M   'P 1'
#
loop_
_entity.id
_entity.type
_entity.pdbx_description
1 polymer ?
#
loop_
_entity_poly.entity_id
_entity_poly.type
_entity_poly.pdbx_seq_one_letter_code
_entity_poly.pdbx_strand_id
1 'polypeptide(L)'
;IGAYGTVRKTASRFPKELRIKKNVKLDCDIRSDVIINGVLSVFWQDNGPVTMLSTIHDLVGEKWEIEHERQRPRETSTNVTK
;
A
#
# COMPACT_ATOMS: atom_id res chain seq x y z
N ILE A 1 5.34 -21.78 -2.56
CA ILE A 1 6.03 -20.78 -1.70
C ILE A 1 5.61 -19.42 -2.20
N GLY A 2 4.97 -18.63 -1.36
CA GLY A 2 4.59 -17.27 -1.69
C GLY A 2 5.48 -16.25 -1.00
N ALA A 3 5.61 -15.07 -1.58
CA ALA A 3 6.41 -13.98 -1.06
C ALA A 3 5.55 -12.73 -0.96
N TYR A 4 5.75 -11.95 0.10
CA TYR A 4 5.17 -10.63 0.25
C TYR A 4 6.22 -9.68 0.83
N GLY A 5 6.09 -8.39 0.54
CA GLY A 5 6.95 -7.40 1.16
C GLY A 5 6.78 -6.00 0.59
N THR A 6 7.39 -5.04 1.28
CA THR A 6 7.43 -3.65 0.84
C THR A 6 8.45 -3.48 -0.29
N VAL A 7 8.13 -2.63 -1.25
CA VAL A 7 9.02 -2.26 -2.35
C VAL A 7 9.27 -0.75 -2.34
N ARG A 8 10.43 -0.31 -2.84
CA ARG A 8 10.68 1.12 -3.02
C ARG A 8 9.81 1.68 -4.15
N LYS A 9 9.26 2.87 -3.97
CA LYS A 9 8.53 3.63 -5.01
C LYS A 9 9.31 3.84 -6.32
N THR A 10 10.63 3.84 -6.23
CA THR A 10 11.54 4.03 -7.39
C THR A 10 11.90 2.71 -8.08
N ALA A 11 11.43 1.57 -7.59
CA ALA A 11 11.72 0.27 -8.18
C ALA A 11 11.22 0.24 -9.64
N SER A 12 12.10 -0.12 -10.57
CA SER A 12 11.80 -0.10 -12.01
C SER A 12 10.59 -0.96 -12.39
N ARG A 13 10.42 -2.10 -11.71
CA ARG A 13 9.37 -3.09 -11.96
C ARG A 13 8.05 -2.82 -11.25
N PHE A 14 7.96 -1.79 -10.39
CA PHE A 14 6.69 -1.45 -9.74
C PHE A 14 5.74 -0.77 -10.75
N PRO A 15 4.45 -1.13 -10.81
CA PRO A 15 3.51 -0.59 -11.79
C PRO A 15 3.48 0.93 -11.77
N LYS A 16 3.52 1.55 -12.97
CA LYS A 16 3.54 3.01 -13.08
C LYS A 16 2.21 3.64 -12.68
N GLU A 17 1.11 2.92 -12.85
CA GLU A 17 -0.26 3.35 -12.50
C GLU A 17 -0.41 3.58 -10.99
N LEU A 18 0.26 2.76 -10.17
CA LEU A 18 0.27 2.90 -8.72
C LEU A 18 1.33 3.88 -8.19
N ARG A 19 2.09 4.54 -9.08
CA ARG A 19 3.10 5.52 -8.66
C ARG A 19 2.48 6.89 -8.50
N ILE A 20 2.60 7.42 -7.29
CA ILE A 20 2.19 8.79 -6.99
C ILE A 20 3.35 9.76 -7.23
N LYS A 21 3.04 10.89 -7.86
CA LYS A 21 3.98 11.98 -8.06
C LYS A 21 4.41 12.56 -6.71
N LYS A 22 5.62 13.10 -6.65
CA LYS A 22 6.08 13.83 -5.46
C LYS A 22 5.12 15.00 -5.18
N ASN A 23 4.86 15.26 -3.90
CA ASN A 23 4.05 16.39 -3.39
C ASN A 23 2.54 16.30 -3.65
N VAL A 24 2.01 15.15 -4.05
CA VAL A 24 0.57 14.92 -4.03
C VAL A 24 0.17 14.64 -2.59
N LYS A 25 -0.78 15.43 -2.05
CA LYS A 25 -1.42 15.16 -0.77
C LYS A 25 -2.57 14.19 -1.02
N LEU A 26 -2.51 13.04 -0.35
CA LEU A 26 -3.55 12.03 -0.38
C LEU A 26 -4.13 11.89 1.02
N ASP A 27 -5.43 11.63 1.10
CA ASP A 27 -6.07 11.31 2.36
C ASP A 27 -5.55 9.98 2.91
N CYS A 28 -5.59 9.84 4.23
CA CYS A 28 -5.22 8.60 4.88
C CYS A 28 -6.18 7.47 4.51
N ASP A 29 -5.66 6.25 4.53
CA ASP A 29 -6.33 4.99 4.20
C ASP A 29 -6.84 4.85 2.76
N ILE A 30 -6.28 5.61 1.82
CA ILE A 30 -6.48 5.34 0.39
C ILE A 30 -5.70 4.08 0.00
N ARG A 31 -6.35 3.14 -0.67
CA ARG A 31 -5.76 1.90 -1.19
C ARG A 31 -6.01 1.78 -2.69
N SER A 32 -5.05 1.25 -3.41
CA SER A 32 -5.19 0.92 -4.82
C SER A 32 -4.27 -0.25 -5.14
N ASP A 33 -4.71 -1.15 -5.99
CA ASP A 33 -3.97 -2.35 -6.32
C ASP A 33 -4.10 -2.71 -7.79
N VAL A 34 -3.13 -3.49 -8.28
CA VAL A 34 -3.14 -4.04 -9.63
C VAL A 34 -2.37 -5.36 -9.63
N ILE A 35 -2.91 -6.36 -10.33
CA ILE A 35 -2.24 -7.64 -10.53
C ILE A 35 -1.52 -7.59 -11.88
N ILE A 36 -0.19 -7.76 -11.86
CA ILE A 36 0.62 -7.84 -13.08
C ILE A 36 1.43 -9.14 -13.04
N ASN A 37 1.26 -9.98 -14.07
CA ASN A 37 1.95 -11.26 -14.22
C ASN A 37 1.80 -12.18 -12.98
N GLY A 38 0.62 -12.22 -12.36
CA GLY A 38 0.37 -13.01 -11.16
C GLY A 38 1.09 -12.48 -9.90
N VAL A 39 1.39 -11.19 -9.87
CA VAL A 39 1.90 -10.49 -8.68
C VAL A 39 0.97 -9.33 -8.37
N LEU A 40 0.35 -9.36 -7.19
CA LEU A 40 -0.40 -8.23 -6.67
C LEU A 40 0.56 -7.13 -6.26
N SER A 41 0.35 -5.96 -6.84
CA SER A 41 1.02 -4.73 -6.44
C SER A 41 0.01 -3.88 -5.70
N VAL A 42 0.38 -3.40 -4.51
CA VAL A 42 -0.49 -2.59 -3.67
C VAL A 42 0.18 -1.25 -3.42
N PHE A 43 -0.61 -0.19 -3.55
CA PHE A 43 -0.36 1.10 -2.98
C PHE A 43 -1.30 1.32 -1.80
N TRP A 44 -0.75 1.77 -0.68
CA TRP A 44 -1.51 2.15 0.50
C TRP A 44 -0.98 3.48 1.04
N GLN A 45 -1.86 4.47 1.11
CA GLN A 45 -1.61 5.71 1.80
C GLN A 45 -2.04 5.55 3.25
N ASP A 46 -1.09 5.42 4.17
CA ASP A 46 -1.35 5.49 5.61
C ASP A 46 -0.88 6.87 6.11
N ASN A 47 0.05 6.91 7.07
CA ASN A 47 0.79 8.13 7.42
C ASN A 47 1.70 8.63 6.29
N GLY A 48 2.02 7.75 5.35
CA GLY A 48 2.77 8.03 4.14
C GLY A 48 2.53 6.94 3.10
N PRO A 49 3.08 7.12 1.88
CA PRO A 49 2.90 6.16 0.80
C PRO A 49 3.69 4.87 1.07
N VAL A 50 2.98 3.76 1.18
CA VAL A 50 3.52 2.41 1.30
C VAL A 50 3.20 1.65 0.01
N THR A 51 4.23 1.07 -0.61
CA THR A 51 4.08 0.23 -1.79
C THR A 51 4.53 -1.19 -1.48
N MET A 52 3.75 -2.18 -1.88
CA MET A 52 3.97 -3.59 -1.57
C MET A 52 3.79 -4.47 -2.80
N LEU A 53 4.41 -5.64 -2.77
CA LEU A 53 4.22 -6.71 -3.74
C LEU A 53 3.85 -7.99 -2.98
N SER A 54 2.93 -8.78 -3.53
CA SER A 54 2.58 -10.10 -3.02
C SER A 54 2.36 -11.08 -4.17
N THR A 55 2.96 -12.26 -4.08
CA THR A 55 2.56 -13.42 -4.90
C THR A 55 1.44 -14.22 -4.23
N ILE A 56 1.17 -13.96 -2.95
CA ILE A 56 0.06 -14.55 -2.18
C ILE A 56 -1.12 -13.58 -2.25
N HIS A 57 -1.94 -13.70 -3.29
CA HIS A 57 -3.04 -12.77 -3.53
C HIS A 57 -4.34 -13.44 -3.99
N ASP A 58 -4.28 -14.72 -4.38
CA ASP A 58 -5.46 -15.57 -4.61
C ASP A 58 -6.06 -16.08 -3.28
N LEU A 59 -6.28 -15.19 -2.32
CA LEU A 59 -6.86 -15.55 -1.02
C LEU A 59 -8.39 -15.60 -1.16
N VAL A 60 -8.97 -16.78 -0.94
CA VAL A 60 -10.41 -17.05 -1.11
C VAL A 60 -11.14 -17.06 0.24
N GLY A 61 -12.19 -16.24 0.38
CA GLY A 61 -13.22 -16.36 1.42
C GLY A 61 -13.22 -15.28 2.52
N GLU A 62 -14.40 -15.01 3.09
CA GLU A 62 -14.67 -13.98 4.12
C GLU A 62 -13.88 -14.14 5.44
N LYS A 63 -13.31 -15.30 5.73
CA LYS A 63 -12.65 -15.59 7.02
C LYS A 63 -11.30 -14.88 7.22
N TRP A 64 -10.77 -14.21 6.19
CA TRP A 64 -9.43 -13.63 6.20
C TRP A 64 -9.41 -12.12 6.04
N GLU A 65 -10.57 -11.49 5.84
CA GLU A 65 -10.71 -10.05 5.92
C GLU A 65 -10.64 -9.63 7.40
N ILE A 66 -9.51 -9.04 7.77
CA ILE A 66 -9.32 -8.48 9.11
C ILE A 66 -9.56 -6.99 8.99
N GLU A 67 -10.78 -6.56 9.31
CA GLU A 67 -11.07 -5.16 9.55
C GLU A 67 -10.38 -4.73 10.85
N HIS A 68 -9.59 -3.68 10.78
CA HIS A 68 -8.97 -3.09 11.96
C HIS A 68 -9.27 -1.60 11.97
N GLU A 69 -10.04 -1.15 12.96
CA GLU A 69 -10.21 0.28 13.20
C GLU A 69 -8.84 0.87 13.57
N ARG A 70 -8.36 1.82 12.76
CA ARG A 70 -7.12 2.55 13.04
C ARG A 70 -7.43 4.01 13.22
N GLN A 71 -7.04 4.56 14.38
CA GLN A 71 -7.08 6.00 14.57
C GLN A 71 -5.91 6.65 13.86
N ARG A 72 -6.20 7.64 13.01
CA ARG A 72 -5.19 8.50 12.40
C ARG A 72 -4.38 9.17 13.53
N PRO A 73 -3.04 9.13 13.49
CA PRO A 73 -2.23 9.90 14.42
C PRO A 73 -2.59 11.38 14.36
N ARG A 74 -2.59 12.04 15.53
CA ARG A 74 -2.87 13.48 15.63
C ARG A 74 -1.95 14.28 14.71
N GLU A 75 -2.43 15.38 14.14
CA GLU A 75 -1.62 16.28 13.30
C GLU A 75 -0.37 16.80 14.02
N THR A 76 -0.40 16.84 15.36
CA THR A 76 0.72 17.21 16.22
C THR A 76 1.75 16.10 16.46
N SER A 77 1.53 14.89 15.94
CA SER A 77 2.47 13.79 16.15
C SER A 77 3.78 14.04 15.39
N THR A 78 4.91 13.83 16.05
CA THR A 78 6.26 13.99 15.50
C THR A 78 6.59 13.04 14.34
N ASN A 79 5.75 12.03 14.09
CA ASN A 79 5.88 11.10 12.97
C ASN A 79 5.10 11.55 11.72
N VAL A 80 4.34 12.64 11.79
CA VAL A 80 3.73 13.30 10.63
C VAL A 80 4.74 14.31 10.10
N THR A 81 5.52 13.92 9.10
CA THR A 81 6.44 14.83 8.41
C THR A 81 5.64 15.94 7.72
N LYS A 82 5.96 17.21 8.05
CA LYS A 82 5.42 18.42 7.42
C LYS A 82 5.59 18.46 5.90
#